data_AF-A0A2W5YG25-F1
#
_entry.id   AF-A0A2W5YG25-F1
#
_cell.length_a   1.000
_cell.length_b   1.000
_cell.length_c   1.000
_cell.angle_alpha   90.00
_cell.angle_beta   90.00
_cell.angle_gamma   90.00
#
_symmetry.space_group_name_H-M   'P 1'
#
loop_
_entity.id
_entity.type
_entity.pdbx_description
1 polymer ?
#
loop_
_entity_poly.entity_id
_entity_poly.type
_entity_poly.pdbx_seq_one_letter_code
_entity_poly.pdbx_strand_id
1 'polypeptide(L)'
;NIFQDNLVGVDYCERMVRETNPKVWEKATKTPAPHADAHGFRTIADIMTALTPFTGEFYRETLVVSRYTREMFCLMEGRHVHPSTLYPGGVGTVPTVQLFTDYLVRLTKYAEFMKKCVPLHDDLLDFWYDALPGYEKVGQRRILMGSWGSFQDPDHCDFRYDHMSDWGRKMFVTPAIIKDGELLTTDLVDINLGIRILLGSSYYDDWENEETFVPKDPLGNPVDQHHPWNQTTIPRPQKRNMQPGGKYSWTMSPRWYDKATKEHLVIDTGGGPLPRLWATAKAGLVDIGYIKSTGNSVKIFLPKTALKPEAEFEWRVPQWSNALERTRARTYFQAYACAAAYHFVEKALEELHAGHIKTFTPFEVPDEAIGCGFHEAVRGVLSHHLVIRKGKIANYHPYPPTCWNGGVRDQWGQPGPYEDSVQNTPIFEENGPDNFKGIDIMRAVRSFDPCLPCGVHMYLGPGKELNLQHSPMFGHQA
;
A
#
# COMPACT_ATOMS: atom_id res chain seq x y z
N ASN A 1 8.65 -7.83 -4.17
CA ASN A 1 9.76 -8.79 -3.98
C ASN A 1 10.09 -8.93 -2.50
N ILE A 2 10.91 -8.07 -1.84
CA ILE A 2 11.35 -8.31 -0.44
C ILE A 2 10.21 -8.67 0.51
N PHE A 3 9.16 -7.83 0.57
CA PHE A 3 8.07 -8.10 1.50
C PHE A 3 7.30 -9.39 1.15
N GLN A 4 6.93 -9.55 -0.13
CA GLN A 4 6.16 -10.70 -0.60
C GLN A 4 6.91 -12.02 -0.42
N ASP A 5 8.18 -12.09 -0.81
CA ASP A 5 8.90 -13.36 -0.92
C ASP A 5 9.81 -13.64 0.27
N ASN A 6 10.41 -12.60 0.86
CA ASN A 6 11.37 -12.74 1.95
C ASN A 6 10.77 -12.53 3.35
N LEU A 7 9.53 -12.05 3.46
CA LEU A 7 8.80 -11.92 4.73
C LEU A 7 7.51 -12.75 4.72
N VAL A 8 6.55 -12.46 3.84
CA VAL A 8 5.28 -13.21 3.75
C VAL A 8 5.53 -14.64 3.25
N GLY A 9 6.35 -14.81 2.21
CA GLY A 9 6.67 -16.11 1.61
C GLY A 9 7.30 -17.10 2.59
N VAL A 10 7.94 -16.62 3.67
CA VAL A 10 8.51 -17.47 4.72
C VAL A 10 7.42 -18.19 5.50
N ASP A 11 6.23 -17.60 5.63
CA ASP A 11 5.09 -18.28 6.26
C ASP A 11 4.62 -19.50 5.45
N TYR A 12 4.99 -19.55 4.16
CA TYR A 12 4.64 -20.61 3.22
C TYR A 12 5.84 -21.50 2.84
N CYS A 13 7.01 -21.29 3.45
CA CYS A 13 8.19 -22.10 3.13
C CYS A 13 8.11 -23.51 3.74
N GLU A 14 8.87 -24.46 3.17
CA GLU A 14 8.91 -25.86 3.60
C GLU A 14 9.02 -25.98 5.12
N ARG A 15 10.00 -25.30 5.71
CA ARG A 15 10.27 -25.40 7.15
C ARG A 15 9.06 -24.98 7.98
N MET A 16 8.42 -23.86 7.63
CA MET A 16 7.26 -23.38 8.38
C MET A 16 6.10 -24.36 8.24
N VAL A 17 5.79 -24.79 7.01
CA VAL A 17 4.68 -25.70 6.73
C VAL A 17 4.89 -27.06 7.40
N ARG A 18 6.11 -27.60 7.42
CA ARG A 18 6.42 -28.86 8.13
C ARG A 18 6.27 -28.72 9.65
N GLU A 19 6.59 -27.56 10.21
CA GLU A 19 6.49 -27.30 11.65
C GLU A 19 5.05 -26.96 12.10
N THR A 20 4.13 -26.65 11.20
CA THR A 20 2.74 -26.25 11.55
C THR A 20 1.65 -27.14 10.95
N ASN A 21 1.86 -27.69 9.76
CA ASN A 21 0.89 -28.48 9.01
C ASN A 21 1.60 -29.62 8.22
N PRO A 22 2.14 -30.65 8.91
CA PRO A 22 2.87 -31.74 8.25
C PRO A 22 2.09 -32.43 7.12
N LYS A 23 0.76 -32.53 7.24
CA LYS A 23 -0.08 -33.16 6.21
C LYS A 23 -0.19 -32.30 4.94
N VAL A 24 -0.20 -30.99 5.09
CA VAL A 24 -0.17 -30.05 3.96
C VAL A 24 1.14 -30.20 3.20
N TRP A 25 2.26 -30.33 3.91
CA TRP A 25 3.55 -30.63 3.29
C TRP A 25 3.53 -31.95 2.50
N GLU A 26 3.03 -33.03 3.10
CA GLU A 26 2.92 -34.33 2.40
C GLU A 26 2.07 -34.23 1.13
N LYS A 27 0.96 -33.49 1.16
CA LYS A 27 0.14 -33.21 -0.02
C LYS A 27 0.92 -32.42 -1.08
N ALA A 28 1.67 -31.39 -0.67
CA ALA A 28 2.45 -30.55 -1.57
C ALA A 28 3.52 -31.36 -2.34
N THR A 29 4.16 -32.35 -1.70
CA THR A 29 5.18 -33.19 -2.37
C THR A 29 4.64 -34.05 -3.51
N LYS A 30 3.33 -34.29 -3.53
CA LYS A 30 2.63 -35.11 -4.53
C LYS A 30 1.82 -34.27 -5.53
N THR A 31 1.70 -32.96 -5.30
CA THR A 31 0.86 -32.08 -6.13
C THR A 31 1.70 -31.39 -7.20
N PRO A 32 1.48 -31.68 -8.50
CA PRO A 32 2.13 -30.96 -9.59
C PRO A 32 1.75 -29.48 -9.59
N ALA A 33 2.68 -28.61 -9.95
CA ALA A 33 2.41 -27.19 -10.14
C ALA A 33 1.77 -26.96 -11.54
N PRO A 34 0.55 -26.41 -11.65
CA PRO A 34 -0.12 -26.16 -12.92
C PRO A 34 0.70 -25.41 -13.97
N HIS A 35 1.54 -24.47 -13.54
CA HIS A 35 2.36 -23.61 -14.40
C HIS A 35 3.86 -23.92 -14.28
N ALA A 36 4.20 -25.19 -14.03
CA ALA A 36 5.59 -25.65 -13.88
C ALA A 36 6.51 -25.24 -15.04
N ASP A 37 5.98 -25.13 -16.27
CA ASP A 37 6.69 -24.67 -17.46
C ASP A 37 7.04 -23.17 -17.41
N ALA A 38 6.20 -22.35 -16.75
CA ALA A 38 6.42 -20.93 -16.62
C ALA A 38 7.51 -20.61 -15.58
N HIS A 39 7.51 -21.30 -14.44
CA HIS A 39 8.39 -20.97 -13.31
C HIS A 39 9.47 -22.00 -12.97
N GLY A 40 9.41 -23.21 -13.53
CA GLY A 40 10.47 -24.22 -13.42
C GLY A 40 10.38 -25.15 -12.19
N PHE A 41 9.31 -25.07 -11.40
CA PHE A 41 9.10 -25.93 -10.23
C PHE A 41 8.06 -27.00 -10.55
N ARG A 42 8.41 -28.28 -10.37
CA ARG A 42 7.54 -29.40 -10.80
C ARG A 42 6.37 -29.60 -9.86
N THR A 43 6.58 -29.43 -8.56
CA THR A 43 5.58 -29.64 -7.51
C THR A 43 5.44 -28.40 -6.64
N ILE A 44 4.33 -28.31 -5.91
CA ILE A 44 4.12 -27.23 -4.93
C ILE A 44 5.17 -27.28 -3.82
N ALA A 45 5.61 -28.47 -3.41
CA ALA A 45 6.69 -28.60 -2.43
C ALA A 45 8.00 -27.95 -2.91
N ASP A 46 8.33 -28.05 -4.20
CA ASP A 46 9.54 -27.43 -4.75
C ASP A 46 9.48 -25.89 -4.60
N ILE A 47 8.29 -25.29 -4.81
CA ILE A 47 8.06 -23.85 -4.56
C ILE A 47 8.27 -23.51 -3.09
N MET A 48 7.66 -24.29 -2.17
CA MET A 48 7.80 -24.09 -0.72
C MET A 48 9.25 -24.22 -0.26
N THR A 49 10.01 -25.19 -0.78
CA THR A 49 11.45 -25.34 -0.50
C THR A 49 12.24 -24.13 -1.02
N ALA A 50 11.92 -23.63 -2.21
CA ALA A 50 12.58 -22.47 -2.80
C ALA A 50 12.34 -21.16 -2.03
N LEU A 51 11.30 -21.08 -1.20
CA LEU A 51 11.00 -19.97 -0.30
C LEU A 51 11.76 -20.03 1.04
N THR A 52 12.53 -21.10 1.30
CA THR A 52 13.25 -21.26 2.58
C THR A 52 14.27 -20.14 2.79
N PRO A 53 14.29 -19.48 3.97
CA PRO A 53 15.21 -18.37 4.24
C PRO A 53 16.68 -18.72 3.98
N PHE A 54 17.34 -17.89 3.18
CA PHE A 54 18.75 -17.97 2.77
C PHE A 54 19.15 -19.19 1.91
N THR A 55 18.55 -20.36 2.13
CA THR A 55 18.89 -21.61 1.43
C THR A 55 17.99 -21.90 0.23
N GLY A 56 16.76 -21.38 0.20
CA GLY A 56 15.85 -21.47 -0.93
C GLY A 56 16.31 -20.60 -2.10
N GLU A 57 16.21 -21.13 -3.32
CA GLU A 57 16.68 -20.42 -4.51
C GLU A 57 15.84 -19.18 -4.83
N PHE A 58 14.52 -19.26 -4.73
CA PHE A 58 13.62 -18.13 -5.00
C PHE A 58 13.74 -17.03 -3.92
N TYR A 59 13.97 -17.42 -2.67
CA TYR A 59 14.31 -16.49 -1.58
C TYR A 59 15.58 -15.69 -1.91
N ARG A 60 16.66 -16.34 -2.39
CA ARG A 60 17.88 -15.63 -2.77
C ARG A 60 17.74 -14.81 -4.05
N GLU A 61 17.03 -15.33 -5.04
CA GLU A 61 16.74 -14.64 -6.30
C GLU A 61 16.04 -13.31 -6.02
N THR A 62 15.00 -13.32 -5.20
CA THR A 62 14.22 -12.13 -4.84
C THR A 62 15.01 -11.08 -4.05
N LEU A 63 16.03 -11.50 -3.27
CA LEU A 63 17.00 -10.58 -2.67
C LEU A 63 17.86 -9.87 -3.72
N VAL A 64 18.29 -10.57 -4.77
CA VAL A 64 19.04 -9.96 -5.90
C VAL A 64 18.12 -9.05 -6.70
N VAL A 65 16.91 -9.48 -7.00
CA VAL A 65 15.89 -8.67 -7.67
C VAL A 65 15.68 -7.35 -6.94
N SER A 66 15.59 -7.40 -5.61
CA SER A 66 15.41 -6.19 -4.81
C SER A 66 16.52 -5.14 -4.97
N ARG A 67 17.75 -5.55 -5.34
CA ARG A 67 18.88 -4.63 -5.48
C ARG A 67 18.73 -3.83 -6.75
N TYR A 68 18.58 -4.49 -7.91
CA TYR A 68 18.45 -3.76 -9.17
C TYR A 68 17.12 -3.00 -9.27
N THR A 69 16.05 -3.45 -8.61
CA THR A 69 14.81 -2.64 -8.54
C THR A 69 14.99 -1.38 -7.68
N ARG A 70 15.89 -1.41 -6.68
CA ARG A 70 16.26 -0.20 -5.93
C ARG A 70 17.23 0.69 -6.72
N GLU A 71 18.06 0.12 -7.59
CA GLU A 71 18.83 0.92 -8.54
C GLU A 71 17.89 1.68 -9.50
N MET A 72 16.82 1.05 -10.00
CA MET A 72 15.78 1.73 -10.78
C MET A 72 15.18 2.92 -10.02
N PHE A 73 14.88 2.74 -8.74
CA PHE A 73 14.42 3.82 -7.87
C PHE A 73 15.48 4.93 -7.73
N CYS A 74 16.74 4.58 -7.46
CA CYS A 74 17.82 5.56 -7.30
C CYS A 74 18.11 6.35 -8.59
N LEU A 75 17.89 5.77 -9.77
CA LEU A 75 17.99 6.49 -11.04
C LEU A 75 17.00 7.67 -11.09
N MET A 76 15.78 7.47 -10.58
CA MET A 76 14.72 8.48 -10.63
C MET A 76 14.71 9.42 -9.42
N GLU A 77 15.00 8.90 -8.23
CA GLU A 77 14.82 9.62 -6.96
C GLU A 77 16.14 9.84 -6.17
N GLY A 78 17.28 9.49 -6.79
CA GLY A 78 18.63 9.68 -6.27
C GLY A 78 19.12 8.58 -5.32
N ARG A 79 18.37 8.27 -4.25
CA ARG A 79 18.76 7.24 -3.26
C ARG A 79 17.57 6.64 -2.52
N HIS A 80 17.66 5.37 -2.15
CA HIS A 80 16.61 4.65 -1.42
C HIS A 80 16.93 4.51 0.10
N VAL A 81 15.97 4.61 1.03
CA VAL A 81 14.52 4.88 0.86
C VAL A 81 14.17 6.36 0.99
N HIS A 82 15.12 7.20 1.42
CA HIS A 82 14.93 8.63 1.58
C HIS A 82 15.40 9.35 0.33
N PRO A 83 14.50 9.71 -0.62
CA PRO A 83 14.90 10.30 -1.88
C PRO A 83 15.64 11.61 -1.67
N SER A 84 16.50 11.97 -2.62
CA SER A 84 17.30 13.20 -2.56
C SER A 84 17.01 14.20 -3.66
N THR A 85 16.26 13.80 -4.69
CA THR A 85 15.98 14.65 -5.86
C THR A 85 14.53 15.09 -5.97
N LEU A 86 13.66 14.75 -5.01
CA LEU A 86 12.27 15.20 -4.98
C LEU A 86 12.14 16.54 -4.25
N TYR A 87 11.44 17.49 -4.86
CA TYR A 87 11.16 18.83 -4.31
C TYR A 87 9.71 19.24 -4.58
N PRO A 88 9.13 20.16 -3.80
CA PRO A 88 7.94 20.87 -4.26
C PRO A 88 8.24 21.56 -5.59
N GLY A 89 7.37 21.39 -6.59
CA GLY A 89 7.57 21.95 -7.93
C GLY A 89 8.40 21.12 -8.90
N GLY A 90 8.90 19.93 -8.51
CA GLY A 90 9.49 18.98 -9.47
C GLY A 90 10.63 18.13 -8.93
N VAL A 91 11.58 17.77 -9.80
CA VAL A 91 12.73 16.91 -9.46
C VAL A 91 14.07 17.50 -9.93
N GLY A 92 15.13 17.19 -9.19
CA GLY A 92 16.52 17.48 -9.54
C GLY A 92 17.17 16.43 -10.45
N THR A 93 16.45 15.35 -10.78
CA THR A 93 16.94 14.29 -11.66
C THR A 93 17.09 14.81 -13.09
N VAL A 94 18.28 14.64 -13.68
CA VAL A 94 18.59 15.16 -15.02
C VAL A 94 18.10 14.17 -16.09
N PRO A 95 17.11 14.54 -16.93
CA PRO A 95 16.60 13.64 -17.95
C PRO A 95 17.62 13.47 -19.07
N THR A 96 17.98 12.22 -19.36
CA THR A 96 18.91 11.86 -20.44
C THR A 96 18.50 10.54 -21.07
N VAL A 97 18.93 10.30 -22.31
CA VAL A 97 18.72 8.98 -22.96
C VAL A 97 19.33 7.88 -22.10
N GLN A 98 20.54 8.11 -21.56
CA GLN A 98 21.23 7.15 -20.70
C GLN A 98 20.42 6.79 -19.44
N LEU A 99 19.83 7.79 -18.76
CA LEU A 99 18.99 7.58 -17.58
C LEU A 99 17.86 6.59 -17.88
N PHE A 100 17.12 6.84 -18.96
CA PHE A 100 15.98 6.00 -19.32
C PHE A 100 16.41 4.63 -19.84
N THR A 101 17.51 4.52 -20.60
CA THR A 101 18.04 3.21 -21.01
C THR A 101 18.51 2.38 -19.82
N ASP A 102 19.16 2.99 -18.82
CA ASP A 102 19.62 2.30 -17.61
C ASP A 102 18.43 1.78 -16.77
N TYR A 103 17.33 2.55 -16.75
CA TYR A 103 16.07 2.14 -16.14
C TYR A 103 15.42 1.00 -16.93
N LEU A 104 15.29 1.15 -18.25
CA LEU A 104 14.56 0.22 -19.12
C LEU A 104 15.22 -1.17 -19.19
N VAL A 105 16.55 -1.24 -19.16
CA VAL A 105 17.29 -2.53 -19.07
C VAL A 105 16.94 -3.28 -17.79
N ARG A 106 16.78 -2.58 -16.67
CA ARG A 106 16.38 -3.18 -15.38
C ARG A 106 14.90 -3.52 -15.36
N LEU A 107 14.05 -2.67 -15.93
CA LEU A 107 12.62 -2.91 -16.09
C LEU A 107 12.36 -4.17 -16.92
N THR A 108 13.11 -4.37 -18.00
CA THR A 108 12.98 -5.56 -18.87
C THR A 108 13.31 -6.85 -18.13
N LYS A 109 14.38 -6.83 -17.31
CA LYS A 109 14.70 -7.95 -16.40
C LYS A 109 13.58 -8.20 -15.40
N TYR A 110 12.98 -7.13 -14.88
CA TYR A 110 11.87 -7.26 -13.94
C TYR A 110 10.61 -7.81 -14.59
N ALA A 111 10.30 -7.42 -15.83
CA ALA A 111 9.18 -7.94 -16.59
C ALA A 111 9.31 -9.45 -16.83
N GLU A 112 10.51 -9.93 -17.20
CA GLU A 112 10.77 -11.36 -17.35
C GLU A 112 10.62 -12.12 -16.03
N PHE A 113 11.12 -11.54 -14.93
CA PHE A 113 10.92 -12.09 -13.60
C PHE A 113 9.43 -12.17 -13.23
N MET A 114 8.62 -11.14 -13.55
CA MET A 114 7.18 -11.16 -13.25
C MET A 114 6.43 -12.23 -14.05
N LYS A 115 6.86 -12.55 -15.28
CA LYS A 115 6.30 -13.67 -16.06
C LYS A 115 6.53 -15.04 -15.44
N LYS A 116 7.53 -15.17 -14.56
CA LYS A 116 7.75 -16.34 -13.70
C LYS A 116 6.98 -16.23 -12.38
N CYS A 117 7.00 -15.04 -11.78
CA CYS A 117 6.52 -14.79 -10.43
C CYS A 117 4.99 -14.89 -10.29
N VAL A 118 4.22 -14.29 -11.22
CA VAL A 118 2.75 -14.34 -11.20
C VAL A 118 2.23 -15.79 -11.15
N PRO A 119 2.54 -16.67 -12.13
CA PRO A 119 2.04 -18.04 -12.11
C PRO A 119 2.57 -18.87 -10.92
N LEU A 120 3.79 -18.59 -10.44
CA LEU A 120 4.36 -19.27 -9.26
C LEU A 120 3.51 -19.03 -8.00
N HIS A 121 3.08 -17.77 -7.77
CA HIS A 121 2.24 -17.46 -6.62
C HIS A 121 0.80 -17.91 -6.84
N ASP A 122 0.26 -17.90 -8.06
CA ASP A 122 -1.05 -18.50 -8.32
C ASP A 122 -1.05 -19.99 -7.94
N ASP A 123 -0.09 -20.77 -8.42
CA ASP A 123 0.04 -22.19 -8.09
C ASP A 123 0.13 -22.46 -6.59
N LEU A 124 0.95 -21.66 -5.89
CA LEU A 124 1.10 -21.77 -4.45
C LEU A 124 -0.21 -21.44 -3.71
N LEU A 125 -0.86 -20.33 -4.05
CA LEU A 125 -2.03 -19.83 -3.32
C LEU A 125 -3.29 -20.65 -3.63
N ASP A 126 -3.47 -21.09 -4.87
CA ASP A 126 -4.54 -22.01 -5.26
C ASP A 126 -4.41 -23.35 -4.52
N PHE A 127 -3.19 -23.86 -4.40
CA PHE A 127 -2.94 -25.06 -3.58
C PHE A 127 -3.41 -24.91 -2.13
N TRP A 128 -3.30 -23.73 -1.51
CA TRP A 128 -3.74 -23.56 -0.12
C TRP A 128 -5.26 -23.68 0.03
N TYR A 129 -6.04 -23.19 -0.92
CA TYR A 129 -7.50 -23.40 -0.93
C TYR A 129 -7.83 -24.89 -1.05
N ASP A 130 -7.13 -25.61 -1.91
CA ASP A 130 -7.36 -27.05 -2.11
C ASP A 130 -6.83 -27.91 -0.95
N ALA A 131 -5.72 -27.52 -0.33
CA ALA A 131 -5.06 -28.28 0.72
C ALA A 131 -5.80 -28.19 2.06
N LEU A 132 -6.42 -27.05 2.35
CA LEU A 132 -7.15 -26.80 3.58
C LEU A 132 -8.53 -26.21 3.26
N PRO A 133 -9.56 -27.04 3.01
CA PRO A 133 -10.91 -26.53 2.78
C PRO A 133 -11.37 -25.61 3.91
N GLY A 134 -11.86 -24.42 3.57
CA GLY A 134 -12.21 -23.37 4.52
C GLY A 134 -11.12 -22.31 4.72
N TYR A 135 -9.93 -22.45 4.10
CA TYR A 135 -8.85 -21.47 4.24
C TYR A 135 -9.23 -20.07 3.74
N GLU A 136 -10.30 -19.94 2.93
CA GLU A 136 -10.89 -18.67 2.53
C GLU A 136 -11.36 -17.80 3.70
N LYS A 137 -11.54 -18.38 4.88
CA LYS A 137 -11.87 -17.70 6.13
C LYS A 137 -10.65 -17.05 6.80
N VAL A 138 -9.43 -17.47 6.49
CA VAL A 138 -8.22 -16.96 7.15
C VAL A 138 -8.01 -15.49 6.80
N GLY A 139 -8.02 -14.64 7.83
CA GLY A 139 -7.95 -13.19 7.71
C GLY A 139 -9.11 -12.57 6.94
N GLN A 140 -10.24 -13.28 6.77
CA GLN A 140 -11.39 -12.76 6.04
C GLN A 140 -11.99 -11.56 6.78
N ARG A 141 -12.32 -10.51 6.00
CA ARG A 141 -13.09 -9.35 6.46
C ARG A 141 -14.28 -9.11 5.53
N ARG A 142 -15.25 -8.34 6.02
CA ARG A 142 -16.22 -7.66 5.15
C ARG A 142 -15.46 -6.80 4.15
N ILE A 143 -15.95 -6.73 2.91
CA ILE A 143 -15.34 -5.91 1.87
C ILE A 143 -15.60 -4.44 2.20
N LEU A 144 -14.72 -3.83 2.99
CA LEU A 144 -14.70 -2.42 3.34
C LEU A 144 -13.29 -1.90 3.10
N MET A 145 -13.05 -1.36 1.91
CA MET A 145 -11.70 -1.05 1.46
C MET A 145 -11.59 0.35 0.89
N GLY A 146 -10.39 0.93 0.97
CA GLY A 146 -10.08 2.22 0.37
C GLY A 146 -8.84 2.18 -0.52
N SER A 147 -8.90 2.92 -1.62
CA SER A 147 -7.75 3.32 -2.44
C SER A 147 -7.85 4.81 -2.75
N TRP A 148 -6.75 5.54 -2.64
CA TRP A 148 -6.69 6.99 -2.88
C TRP A 148 -6.03 7.33 -4.21
N GLY A 149 -5.84 6.32 -5.05
CA GLY A 149 -5.33 6.48 -6.41
C GLY A 149 -3.83 6.76 -6.47
N SER A 150 -3.23 6.38 -7.58
CA SER A 150 -1.77 6.45 -7.78
C SER A 150 -1.42 6.81 -9.20
N PHE A 151 -0.17 7.26 -9.38
CA PHE A 151 0.40 7.72 -10.65
C PHE A 151 -0.45 8.81 -11.30
N GLN A 152 -0.08 10.06 -11.04
CA GLN A 152 -0.74 11.22 -11.63
C GLN A 152 -0.56 11.21 -13.14
N ASP A 153 -1.62 11.57 -13.87
CA ASP A 153 -1.55 11.87 -15.30
C ASP A 153 -1.17 13.35 -15.48
N PRO A 154 0.03 13.67 -16.01
CA PRO A 154 0.48 15.05 -16.18
C PRO A 154 -0.39 15.89 -17.13
N ASP A 155 -1.14 15.25 -18.03
CA ASP A 155 -2.04 15.96 -18.96
C ASP A 155 -3.30 16.50 -18.27
N HIS A 156 -3.56 16.05 -17.03
CA HIS A 156 -4.75 16.38 -16.26
C HIS A 156 -4.45 16.95 -14.87
N CYS A 157 -3.38 16.50 -14.21
CA CYS A 157 -3.08 16.85 -12.82
C CYS A 157 -2.30 18.16 -12.71
N ASP A 158 -3.00 19.22 -12.30
CA ASP A 158 -2.43 20.53 -11.99
C ASP A 158 -2.26 20.77 -10.47
N PHE A 159 -2.56 19.75 -9.66
CA PHE A 159 -2.53 19.77 -8.20
C PHE A 159 -3.46 20.81 -7.54
N ARG A 160 -4.39 21.40 -8.28
CA ARG A 160 -5.38 22.31 -7.70
C ARG A 160 -6.51 21.55 -7.03
N TYR A 161 -6.95 22.02 -5.87
CA TYR A 161 -8.01 21.38 -5.09
C TYR A 161 -9.37 21.40 -5.80
N ASP A 162 -9.69 22.52 -6.47
CA ASP A 162 -10.95 22.68 -7.20
C ASP A 162 -11.08 21.75 -8.42
N HIS A 163 -9.95 21.23 -8.92
CA HIS A 163 -9.92 20.21 -9.98
C HIS A 163 -9.62 18.79 -9.45
N MET A 164 -9.50 18.61 -8.13
CA MET A 164 -9.03 17.35 -7.52
C MET A 164 -9.92 16.15 -7.83
N SER A 165 -11.22 16.36 -7.90
CA SER A 165 -12.18 15.35 -8.32
C SER A 165 -11.94 14.88 -9.75
N ASP A 166 -11.49 15.76 -10.65
CA ASP A 166 -11.31 15.47 -12.06
C ASP A 166 -9.97 14.80 -12.32
N TRP A 167 -8.85 15.41 -11.89
CA TRP A 167 -7.54 14.79 -12.10
C TRP A 167 -7.34 13.53 -11.26
N GLY A 168 -8.00 13.41 -10.11
CA GLY A 168 -8.00 12.20 -9.30
C GLY A 168 -8.55 10.99 -10.06
N ARG A 169 -9.59 11.19 -10.88
CA ARG A 169 -10.19 10.14 -11.72
C ARG A 169 -9.34 9.78 -12.94
N LYS A 170 -8.32 10.57 -13.25
CA LYS A 170 -7.39 10.36 -14.38
C LYS A 170 -6.11 9.63 -13.98
N MET A 171 -5.90 9.40 -12.68
CA MET A 171 -4.79 8.59 -12.18
C MET A 171 -4.76 7.20 -12.81
N PHE A 172 -3.55 6.69 -13.08
CA PHE A 172 -3.35 5.34 -13.64
C PHE A 172 -3.57 4.22 -12.61
N VAL A 173 -3.98 4.54 -11.39
CA VAL A 173 -4.70 3.66 -10.45
C VAL A 173 -5.85 4.48 -9.91
N THR A 174 -7.08 4.01 -10.10
CA THR A 174 -8.28 4.81 -9.77
C THR A 174 -8.52 4.87 -8.26
N PRO A 175 -8.78 6.06 -7.68
CA PRO A 175 -9.21 6.18 -6.28
C PRO A 175 -10.63 5.64 -6.11
N ALA A 176 -10.91 4.99 -4.98
CA ALA A 176 -12.26 4.63 -4.59
C ALA A 176 -12.43 4.30 -3.10
N ILE A 177 -13.67 4.39 -2.63
CA ILE A 177 -14.16 3.65 -1.45
C ILE A 177 -15.02 2.49 -1.94
N ILE A 178 -14.75 1.30 -1.40
CA ILE A 178 -15.40 0.04 -1.78
C ILE A 178 -16.15 -0.50 -0.57
N LYS A 179 -17.45 -0.75 -0.72
CA LYS A 179 -18.32 -1.34 0.31
C LYS A 179 -19.11 -2.50 -0.29
N ASP A 180 -18.95 -3.67 0.29
CA ASP A 180 -19.62 -4.92 -0.10
C ASP A 180 -19.45 -5.27 -1.59
N GLY A 181 -18.28 -4.95 -2.14
CA GLY A 181 -17.89 -5.23 -3.52
C GLY A 181 -18.23 -4.12 -4.53
N GLU A 182 -19.00 -3.11 -4.12
CA GLU A 182 -19.42 -1.99 -4.97
C GLU A 182 -18.66 -0.70 -4.65
N LEU A 183 -18.52 0.15 -5.66
CA LEU A 183 -17.89 1.46 -5.52
C LEU A 183 -18.88 2.45 -4.92
N LEU A 184 -18.56 3.02 -3.76
CA LEU A 184 -19.35 4.12 -3.19
C LEU A 184 -19.04 5.44 -3.89
N THR A 185 -17.76 5.71 -4.14
CA THR A 185 -17.29 6.94 -4.77
C THR A 185 -15.91 6.73 -5.35
N THR A 186 -15.59 7.47 -6.42
CA THR A 186 -14.24 7.65 -6.99
C THR A 186 -13.77 9.11 -6.86
N ASP A 187 -14.52 9.93 -6.12
CA ASP A 187 -14.28 11.35 -5.99
C ASP A 187 -13.28 11.64 -4.87
N LEU A 188 -12.09 12.16 -5.19
CA LEU A 188 -11.08 12.46 -4.18
C LEU A 188 -11.53 13.51 -3.15
N VAL A 189 -12.36 14.49 -3.53
CA VAL A 189 -12.88 15.50 -2.59
C VAL A 189 -13.84 14.85 -1.61
N ASP A 190 -14.73 13.98 -2.08
CA ASP A 190 -15.66 13.26 -1.21
C ASP A 190 -14.92 12.28 -0.28
N ILE A 191 -13.93 11.56 -0.83
CA ILE A 191 -13.05 10.67 -0.07
C ILE A 191 -12.35 11.46 1.05
N ASN A 192 -11.75 12.60 0.72
CA ASN A 192 -11.07 13.49 1.67
C ASN A 192 -12.02 13.93 2.79
N LEU A 193 -13.17 14.51 2.45
CA LEU A 193 -14.13 15.02 3.43
C LEU A 193 -14.76 13.93 4.30
N GLY A 194 -14.70 12.66 3.88
CA GLY A 194 -15.11 11.51 4.68
C GLY A 194 -14.11 11.09 5.76
N ILE A 195 -12.86 11.53 5.76
CA ILE A 195 -11.87 11.06 6.73
C ILE A 195 -12.20 11.56 8.15
N ARG A 196 -12.20 10.64 9.13
CA ARG A 196 -12.33 10.92 10.57
C ARG A 196 -11.22 10.23 11.34
N ILE A 197 -10.48 10.97 12.13
CA ILE A 197 -9.50 10.43 13.05
C ILE A 197 -10.14 10.34 14.42
N LEU A 198 -10.42 9.12 14.85
CA LEU A 198 -11.03 8.85 16.14
C LEU A 198 -10.00 8.28 17.11
N LEU A 199 -10.36 8.27 18.39
CA LEU A 199 -9.58 7.68 19.47
C LEU A 199 -10.23 6.38 19.97
N GLY A 200 -10.66 6.34 21.22
CA GLY A 200 -11.14 5.12 21.91
C GLY A 200 -10.02 4.47 22.71
N SER A 201 -9.20 3.64 22.07
CA SER A 201 -8.17 2.82 22.73
C SER A 201 -6.73 3.30 22.56
N SER A 202 -6.54 4.57 22.20
CA SER A 202 -5.24 5.16 21.88
C SER A 202 -4.66 5.99 23.03
N TYR A 203 -3.33 6.06 23.14
CA TYR A 203 -2.59 6.83 24.15
C TYR A 203 -2.53 8.34 23.84
N TYR A 204 -3.68 8.94 23.54
CA TYR A 204 -3.84 10.38 23.31
C TYR A 204 -5.05 10.89 24.10
N ASP A 205 -5.01 12.16 24.46
CA ASP A 205 -6.22 12.90 24.81
C ASP A 205 -6.86 13.45 23.53
N ASP A 206 -8.17 13.71 23.61
CA ASP A 206 -8.92 14.26 22.49
C ASP A 206 -8.68 15.77 22.33
N TRP A 207 -8.84 16.27 21.11
CA TRP A 207 -8.65 17.67 20.73
C TRP A 207 -9.97 18.41 20.52
N GLU A 208 -11.09 17.90 21.05
CA GLU A 208 -12.41 18.55 20.99
C GLU A 208 -12.41 20.00 21.51
N ASN A 209 -11.51 20.32 22.44
CA ASN A 209 -11.38 21.66 23.04
C ASN A 209 -10.24 22.49 22.45
N GLU A 210 -9.53 21.98 21.44
CA GLU A 210 -8.44 22.69 20.76
C GLU A 210 -8.97 23.56 19.63
N GLU A 211 -8.16 24.53 19.17
CA GLU A 211 -8.52 25.31 17.99
C GLU A 211 -8.63 24.43 16.75
N THR A 212 -9.61 24.74 15.88
CA THR A 212 -9.68 24.16 14.54
C THR A 212 -8.98 25.07 13.55
N PHE A 213 -8.29 24.48 12.57
CA PHE A 213 -7.50 25.22 11.59
C PHE A 213 -8.27 25.54 10.31
N VAL A 214 -9.11 24.60 9.86
CA VAL A 214 -9.75 24.56 8.55
C VAL A 214 -11.23 24.25 8.74
N PRO A 215 -12.11 25.26 8.79
CA PRO A 215 -13.56 25.05 8.94
C PRO A 215 -14.23 24.66 7.61
N LYS A 216 -13.64 25.06 6.47
CA LYS A 216 -14.11 24.74 5.12
C LYS A 216 -12.95 24.44 4.19
N ASP A 217 -13.19 23.57 3.23
CA ASP A 217 -12.24 23.29 2.15
C ASP A 217 -12.26 24.44 1.09
N PRO A 218 -11.36 24.42 0.09
CA PRO A 218 -11.34 25.42 -0.99
C PRO A 218 -12.62 25.50 -1.83
N LEU A 219 -13.48 24.48 -1.80
CA LEU A 219 -14.78 24.44 -2.48
C LEU A 219 -15.94 24.92 -1.57
N GLY A 220 -15.64 25.31 -0.32
CA GLY A 220 -16.61 25.80 0.65
C GLY A 220 -17.35 24.71 1.42
N ASN A 221 -16.99 23.44 1.25
CA ASN A 221 -17.59 22.32 1.99
C ASN A 221 -17.13 22.35 3.45
N PRO A 222 -18.01 22.00 4.40
CA PRO A 222 -17.62 21.94 5.82
C PRO A 222 -16.59 20.84 6.06
N VAL A 223 -15.56 21.15 6.85
CA VAL A 223 -14.52 20.21 7.27
C VAL A 223 -14.71 19.91 8.75
N ASP A 224 -14.76 18.62 9.09
CA ASP A 224 -15.01 18.15 10.46
C ASP A 224 -13.84 18.44 11.40
N GLN A 225 -14.11 18.61 12.70
CA GLN A 225 -13.07 18.77 13.71
C GLN A 225 -12.16 17.53 13.82
N HIS A 226 -12.67 16.34 13.55
CA HIS A 226 -11.90 15.10 13.53
C HIS A 226 -11.25 14.82 12.17
N HIS A 227 -11.38 15.72 11.19
CA HIS A 227 -10.62 15.61 9.94
C HIS A 227 -9.14 15.94 10.20
N PRO A 228 -8.16 15.29 9.53
CA PRO A 228 -6.73 15.51 9.78
C PRO A 228 -6.25 16.97 9.71
N TRP A 229 -6.89 17.82 8.89
CA TRP A 229 -6.59 19.26 8.89
C TRP A 229 -6.80 19.95 10.24
N ASN A 230 -7.72 19.45 11.07
CA ASN A 230 -8.14 20.04 12.34
C ASN A 230 -7.64 19.27 13.55
N GLN A 231 -6.86 18.22 13.35
CA GLN A 231 -6.34 17.41 14.44
C GLN A 231 -5.23 18.13 15.20
N THR A 232 -5.26 18.00 16.53
CA THR A 232 -4.13 18.31 17.41
C THR A 232 -3.71 17.03 18.13
N THR A 233 -2.46 16.60 17.95
CA THR A 233 -1.98 15.36 18.56
C THR A 233 -1.51 15.61 20.00
N ILE A 234 -2.28 15.16 20.98
CA ILE A 234 -1.97 15.34 22.42
C ILE A 234 -1.58 13.98 23.03
N PRO A 235 -0.28 13.62 23.07
CA PRO A 235 0.15 12.31 23.57
C PRO A 235 -0.03 12.20 25.08
N ARG A 236 -0.60 11.08 25.52
CA ARG A 236 -0.79 10.72 26.93
C ARG A 236 -0.19 9.35 27.23
N PRO A 237 1.10 9.27 27.58
CA PRO A 237 1.72 8.03 27.99
C PRO A 237 1.01 7.43 29.20
N GLN A 238 0.60 6.17 29.10
CA GLN A 238 -0.13 5.49 30.17
C GLN A 238 0.10 3.98 30.15
N LYS A 239 -0.24 3.31 31.25
CA LYS A 239 -0.13 1.85 31.35
C LYS A 239 -1.09 1.19 30.36
N ARG A 240 -0.60 0.19 29.61
CA ARG A 240 -1.41 -0.63 28.71
C ARG A 240 -2.54 -1.30 29.48
N ASN A 241 -3.78 -1.11 29.01
CA ASN A 241 -4.98 -1.76 29.54
C ASN A 241 -5.79 -2.41 28.40
N MET A 242 -5.80 -3.75 28.37
CA MET A 242 -6.52 -4.54 27.36
C MET A 242 -7.96 -4.86 27.78
N GLN A 243 -8.43 -4.41 28.95
CA GLN A 243 -9.82 -4.59 29.38
C GLN A 243 -10.76 -3.75 28.49
N PRO A 244 -12.05 -4.12 28.36
CA PRO A 244 -13.02 -3.32 27.62
C PRO A 244 -13.01 -1.84 28.03
N GLY A 245 -12.92 -0.92 27.06
CA GLY A 245 -12.79 0.52 27.29
C GLY A 245 -11.39 1.00 27.71
N GLY A 246 -10.42 0.10 27.82
CA GLY A 246 -9.02 0.42 28.07
C GLY A 246 -8.29 0.99 26.84
N LYS A 247 -7.22 1.75 27.10
CA LYS A 247 -6.28 2.22 26.07
C LYS A 247 -5.06 1.30 26.04
N TYR A 248 -4.65 0.87 24.85
CA TYR A 248 -3.62 -0.16 24.68
C TYR A 248 -2.64 0.05 23.52
N SER A 249 -2.78 1.12 22.72
CA SER A 249 -1.90 1.36 21.57
C SER A 249 -1.58 2.85 21.36
N TRP A 250 -0.49 3.10 20.64
CA TRP A 250 -0.17 4.42 20.07
C TRP A 250 -0.80 4.65 18.69
N THR A 251 -1.40 3.63 18.08
CA THR A 251 -2.18 3.81 16.86
C THR A 251 -3.51 4.48 17.19
N MET A 252 -3.93 5.46 16.39
CA MET A 252 -5.27 6.07 16.45
C MET A 252 -6.29 5.16 15.75
N SER A 253 -7.54 5.61 15.61
CA SER A 253 -8.63 4.87 14.96
C SER A 253 -9.19 5.65 13.76
N PRO A 254 -8.46 5.73 12.62
CA PRO A 254 -9.02 6.32 11.40
C PRO A 254 -10.26 5.57 10.93
N ARG A 255 -11.29 6.31 10.52
CA ARG A 255 -12.54 5.82 9.93
C ARG A 255 -12.92 6.67 8.73
N TRP A 256 -13.72 6.11 7.84
CA TRP A 256 -14.29 6.85 6.73
C TRP A 256 -15.80 7.03 6.97
N TYR A 257 -16.24 8.28 7.08
CA TYR A 257 -17.62 8.65 7.35
C TYR A 257 -18.46 8.61 6.08
N ASP A 258 -19.34 7.63 6.01
CA ASP A 258 -20.34 7.51 4.94
C ASP A 258 -21.49 8.48 5.25
N LYS A 259 -21.55 9.60 4.52
CA LYS A 259 -22.60 10.62 4.72
C LYS A 259 -24.01 10.08 4.46
N ALA A 260 -24.16 9.08 3.59
CA ALA A 260 -25.47 8.54 3.23
C ALA A 260 -26.04 7.67 4.35
N THR A 261 -25.19 6.84 4.98
CA THR A 261 -25.63 5.95 6.08
C THR A 261 -25.34 6.52 7.48
N LYS A 262 -24.55 7.59 7.56
CA LYS A 262 -24.01 8.18 8.81
C LYS A 262 -23.13 7.22 9.60
N GLU A 263 -22.55 6.22 8.94
CA GLU A 263 -21.68 5.23 9.56
C GLU A 263 -20.21 5.66 9.48
N HIS A 264 -19.45 5.33 10.52
CA HIS A 264 -17.99 5.40 10.48
C HIS A 264 -17.45 4.04 10.01
N LEU A 265 -17.14 3.95 8.72
CA LEU A 265 -16.66 2.70 8.12
C LEU A 265 -15.22 2.41 8.55
N VAL A 266 -15.01 1.17 8.99
CA VAL A 266 -13.69 0.61 9.27
C VAL A 266 -13.06 0.10 7.98
N ILE A 267 -12.63 1.04 7.12
CA ILE A 267 -11.97 0.68 5.86
C ILE A 267 -10.58 0.11 6.13
N ASP A 268 -10.21 -0.92 5.37
CA ASP A 268 -8.85 -1.43 5.31
C ASP A 268 -8.23 -1.17 3.93
N THR A 269 -6.93 -1.36 3.85
CA THR A 269 -6.19 -1.12 2.61
C THR A 269 -5.82 -2.43 1.92
N GLY A 270 -6.22 -3.59 2.43
CA GLY A 270 -5.84 -4.90 1.91
C GLY A 270 -4.33 -5.12 1.76
N GLY A 271 -3.51 -4.34 2.48
CA GLY A 271 -2.06 -4.30 2.31
C GLY A 271 -1.59 -3.59 1.04
N GLY A 272 -2.47 -2.82 0.42
CA GLY A 272 -2.27 -1.90 -0.69
C GLY A 272 -2.82 -2.40 -2.04
N PRO A 273 -2.29 -3.52 -2.57
CA PRO A 273 -2.65 -4.03 -3.88
C PRO A 273 -4.13 -4.39 -4.09
N LEU A 274 -4.77 -5.02 -3.09
CA LEU A 274 -6.14 -5.54 -3.26
C LEU A 274 -7.15 -4.42 -3.55
N PRO A 275 -7.24 -3.33 -2.78
CA PRO A 275 -8.19 -2.25 -3.08
C PRO A 275 -7.84 -1.49 -4.35
N ARG A 276 -6.56 -1.31 -4.69
CA ARG A 276 -6.16 -0.65 -5.95
C ARG A 276 -6.69 -1.37 -7.17
N LEU A 277 -6.45 -2.69 -7.21
CA LEU A 277 -6.90 -3.53 -8.30
C LEU A 277 -8.42 -3.59 -8.34
N TRP A 278 -9.09 -3.69 -7.19
CA TRP A 278 -10.54 -3.69 -7.10
C TRP A 278 -11.16 -2.36 -7.58
N ALA A 279 -10.66 -1.23 -7.09
CA ALA A 279 -11.10 0.11 -7.46
C ALA A 279 -10.92 0.33 -8.96
N THR A 280 -9.72 0.06 -9.47
CA THR A 280 -9.40 0.22 -10.90
C THR A 280 -10.25 -0.71 -11.77
N ALA A 281 -10.42 -1.98 -11.39
CA ALA A 281 -11.25 -2.94 -12.12
C ALA A 281 -12.70 -2.48 -12.22
N LYS A 282 -13.32 -2.12 -11.09
CA LYS A 282 -14.74 -1.76 -11.04
C LYS A 282 -15.03 -0.39 -11.66
N ALA A 283 -14.10 0.55 -11.59
CA ALA A 283 -14.34 1.92 -12.05
C ALA A 283 -14.32 2.04 -13.58
N GLY A 284 -13.60 1.15 -14.29
CA GLY A 284 -13.56 1.18 -15.75
C GLY A 284 -12.83 2.41 -16.35
N LEU A 285 -12.07 3.16 -15.54
CA LEU A 285 -11.51 4.46 -15.95
C LEU A 285 -10.09 4.38 -16.54
N VAL A 286 -9.38 3.26 -16.38
CA VAL A 286 -7.97 3.11 -16.79
C VAL A 286 -7.88 2.22 -18.04
N ASP A 287 -7.34 2.79 -19.11
CA ASP A 287 -6.87 2.08 -20.30
C ASP A 287 -5.65 2.81 -20.88
N ILE A 288 -4.47 2.18 -20.76
CA ILE A 288 -3.20 2.68 -21.30
C ILE A 288 -2.52 1.65 -22.22
N GLY A 289 -3.30 0.70 -22.74
CA GLY A 289 -2.79 -0.45 -23.52
C GLY A 289 -2.10 -1.51 -22.66
N TYR A 290 -1.10 -1.11 -21.87
CA TYR A 290 -0.40 -1.98 -20.91
C TYR A 290 -1.26 -2.45 -19.75
N ILE A 291 -2.20 -1.60 -19.34
CA ILE A 291 -3.17 -1.87 -18.28
C ILE A 291 -4.54 -1.50 -18.81
N LYS A 292 -5.50 -2.41 -18.63
CA LYS A 292 -6.88 -2.19 -19.04
C LYS A 292 -7.85 -2.69 -17.99
N SER A 293 -8.66 -1.76 -17.48
CA SER A 293 -9.83 -2.07 -16.67
C SER A 293 -10.94 -2.65 -17.56
N THR A 294 -11.63 -3.69 -17.07
CA THR A 294 -12.71 -4.37 -17.82
C THR A 294 -14.09 -4.19 -17.18
N GLY A 295 -14.17 -3.52 -16.02
CA GLY A 295 -15.37 -3.44 -15.18
C GLY A 295 -15.46 -4.54 -14.12
N ASN A 296 -14.76 -5.67 -14.27
CA ASN A 296 -14.75 -6.78 -13.30
C ASN A 296 -13.38 -7.46 -13.13
N SER A 297 -12.37 -6.99 -13.86
CA SER A 297 -10.99 -7.45 -13.81
C SER A 297 -10.04 -6.32 -14.25
N VAL A 298 -8.74 -6.57 -14.10
CA VAL A 298 -7.68 -5.76 -14.71
C VAL A 298 -6.81 -6.65 -15.57
N LYS A 299 -6.70 -6.34 -16.85
CA LYS A 299 -5.73 -6.95 -17.76
C LYS A 299 -4.40 -6.19 -17.70
N ILE A 300 -3.32 -6.94 -17.58
CA ILE A 300 -1.95 -6.45 -17.41
C ILE A 300 -1.09 -7.10 -18.50
N PHE A 301 -0.63 -6.31 -19.45
CA PHE A 301 0.20 -6.77 -20.56
C PHE A 301 1.69 -6.52 -20.26
N LEU A 302 2.51 -7.56 -20.41
CA LEU A 302 3.96 -7.47 -20.36
C LEU A 302 4.56 -7.84 -21.74
N PRO A 303 5.30 -6.93 -22.39
CA PRO A 303 5.93 -7.18 -23.69
C PRO A 303 6.87 -8.37 -23.70
N LYS A 304 7.17 -8.89 -24.90
CA LYS A 304 8.21 -9.90 -25.12
C LYS A 304 9.54 -9.47 -24.47
N THR A 305 10.22 -10.42 -23.82
CA THR A 305 11.53 -10.23 -23.21
C THR A 305 12.58 -11.13 -23.89
N ALA A 306 13.80 -11.17 -23.37
CA ALA A 306 14.90 -11.92 -23.99
C ALA A 306 14.60 -13.42 -24.14
N LEU A 307 13.98 -14.02 -23.12
CA LEU A 307 13.77 -15.47 -23.05
C LEU A 307 12.29 -15.88 -23.01
N LYS A 308 11.36 -14.93 -22.84
CA LYS A 308 9.92 -15.22 -22.75
C LYS A 308 9.09 -14.42 -23.75
N PRO A 309 8.04 -15.02 -24.35
CA PRO A 309 7.08 -14.31 -25.19
C PRO A 309 6.34 -13.24 -24.39
N GLU A 310 5.54 -12.41 -25.06
CA GLU A 310 4.59 -11.52 -24.38
C GLU A 310 3.61 -12.32 -23.50
N ALA A 311 3.09 -11.67 -22.46
CA ALA A 311 2.16 -12.29 -21.52
C ALA A 311 1.07 -11.28 -21.11
N GLU A 312 -0.18 -11.73 -21.05
CA GLU A 312 -1.29 -11.00 -20.45
C GLU A 312 -1.70 -11.71 -19.16
N PHE A 313 -1.72 -10.98 -18.05
CA PHE A 313 -2.26 -11.43 -16.78
C PHE A 313 -3.58 -10.73 -16.52
N GLU A 314 -4.64 -11.48 -16.20
CA GLU A 314 -5.94 -10.91 -15.86
C GLU A 314 -6.23 -11.13 -14.37
N TRP A 315 -6.08 -10.09 -13.57
CA TRP A 315 -6.52 -10.12 -12.18
C TRP A 315 -8.05 -9.97 -12.14
N ARG A 316 -8.77 -11.00 -11.68
CA ARG A 316 -10.22 -10.93 -11.51
C ARG A 316 -10.58 -10.50 -10.09
N VAL A 317 -11.64 -9.71 -9.95
CA VAL A 317 -12.17 -9.33 -8.65
C VAL A 317 -12.54 -10.59 -7.86
N PRO A 318 -11.93 -10.87 -6.70
CA PRO A 318 -12.14 -12.11 -5.98
C PRO A 318 -13.47 -12.10 -5.22
N GLN A 319 -13.95 -13.28 -4.85
CA GLN A 319 -15.17 -13.42 -4.05
C GLN A 319 -15.01 -12.93 -2.60
N TRP A 320 -13.78 -12.96 -2.06
CA TRP A 320 -13.50 -12.67 -0.66
C TRP A 320 -12.40 -11.61 -0.49
N SER A 321 -12.47 -10.85 0.60
CA SER A 321 -11.34 -10.06 1.11
C SER A 321 -10.67 -10.85 2.25
N ASN A 322 -9.70 -11.70 1.92
CA ASN A 322 -9.00 -12.58 2.87
C ASN A 322 -7.47 -12.49 2.73
N ALA A 323 -6.74 -13.29 3.51
CA ALA A 323 -5.27 -13.24 3.52
C ALA A 323 -4.63 -13.70 2.20
N LEU A 324 -5.17 -14.74 1.55
CA LEU A 324 -4.62 -15.25 0.28
C LEU A 324 -4.86 -14.26 -0.86
N GLU A 325 -6.05 -13.66 -0.96
CA GLU A 325 -6.36 -12.70 -2.02
C GLU A 325 -5.57 -11.40 -1.89
N ARG A 326 -5.29 -10.93 -0.67
CA ARG A 326 -4.34 -9.81 -0.45
C ARG A 326 -2.93 -10.17 -0.91
N THR A 327 -2.52 -11.42 -0.68
CA THR A 327 -1.20 -11.93 -1.07
C THR A 327 -1.10 -12.11 -2.59
N ARG A 328 -2.14 -12.63 -3.25
CA ARG A 328 -2.26 -12.74 -4.71
C ARG A 328 -2.24 -11.37 -5.37
N ALA A 329 -3.10 -10.45 -4.89
CA ALA A 329 -3.16 -9.09 -5.40
C ALA A 329 -1.79 -8.40 -5.37
N ARG A 330 -0.95 -8.67 -4.36
CA ARG A 330 0.41 -8.12 -4.29
C ARG A 330 1.28 -8.57 -5.44
N THR A 331 1.28 -9.86 -5.78
CA THR A 331 2.03 -10.36 -6.94
C THR A 331 1.51 -9.76 -8.25
N TYR A 332 0.19 -9.68 -8.42
CA TYR A 332 -0.39 -9.05 -9.62
C TYR A 332 -0.06 -7.57 -9.73
N PHE A 333 -0.06 -6.83 -8.61
CA PHE A 333 0.28 -5.41 -8.64
C PHE A 333 1.78 -5.16 -8.90
N GLN A 334 2.65 -6.14 -8.67
CA GLN A 334 4.04 -6.06 -9.12
C GLN A 334 4.14 -6.11 -10.65
N ALA A 335 3.32 -6.94 -11.30
CA ALA A 335 3.21 -6.95 -12.76
C ALA A 335 2.53 -5.66 -13.26
N TYR A 336 1.50 -5.17 -12.57
CA TYR A 336 0.83 -3.89 -12.85
C TYR A 336 1.83 -2.74 -12.84
N ALA A 337 2.61 -2.58 -11.77
CA ALA A 337 3.58 -1.50 -11.66
C ALA A 337 4.68 -1.60 -12.73
N CYS A 338 5.07 -2.83 -13.11
CA CYS A 338 6.00 -3.07 -14.21
C CYS A 338 5.41 -2.64 -15.56
N ALA A 339 4.14 -2.97 -15.82
CA ALA A 339 3.42 -2.57 -17.04
C ALA A 339 3.22 -1.05 -17.11
N ALA A 340 2.81 -0.42 -16.00
CA ALA A 340 2.68 1.03 -15.89
C ALA A 340 4.03 1.73 -16.15
N ALA A 341 5.13 1.19 -15.63
CA ALA A 341 6.46 1.77 -15.84
C ALA A 341 6.90 1.74 -17.32
N TYR A 342 6.46 0.77 -18.14
CA TYR A 342 6.72 0.83 -19.59
C TYR A 342 6.04 2.05 -20.21
N HIS A 343 4.75 2.26 -19.93
CA HIS A 343 4.02 3.44 -20.37
C HIS A 343 4.72 4.74 -19.92
N PHE A 344 5.13 4.83 -18.66
CA PHE A 344 5.78 6.03 -18.14
C PHE A 344 7.16 6.30 -18.76
N VAL A 345 7.93 5.26 -19.05
CA VAL A 345 9.22 5.45 -19.73
C VAL A 345 9.03 5.84 -21.19
N GLU A 346 8.02 5.31 -21.88
CA GLU A 346 7.64 5.78 -23.23
C GLU A 346 7.29 7.28 -23.21
N LYS A 347 6.43 7.71 -22.28
CA LYS A 347 6.09 9.12 -22.10
C LYS A 347 7.29 10.00 -21.76
N ALA A 348 8.17 9.54 -20.88
CA ALA A 348 9.37 10.28 -20.54
C ALA A 348 10.35 10.41 -21.72
N LEU A 349 10.43 9.38 -22.59
CA LEU A 349 11.22 9.42 -23.82
C LEU A 349 10.59 10.34 -24.87
N GLU A 350 9.27 10.38 -24.99
CA GLU A 350 8.55 11.33 -25.85
C GLU A 350 8.89 12.78 -25.48
N GLU A 351 8.77 13.14 -24.20
CA GLU A 351 9.12 14.48 -23.68
C GLU A 351 10.60 14.80 -23.89
N LEU A 352 11.50 13.83 -23.63
CA LEU A 352 12.94 14.00 -23.85
C LEU A 352 13.26 14.26 -25.33
N HIS A 353 12.67 13.51 -26.25
CA HIS A 353 12.89 13.67 -27.68
C HIS A 353 12.27 14.96 -28.24
N ALA A 354 11.18 15.45 -27.63
CA ALA A 354 10.61 16.77 -27.91
C ALA A 354 11.47 17.93 -27.35
N GLY A 355 12.48 17.64 -26.51
CA GLY A 355 13.34 18.64 -25.89
C GLY A 355 12.76 19.26 -24.61
N HIS A 356 11.66 18.72 -24.09
CA HIS A 356 11.01 19.19 -22.86
C HIS A 356 11.71 18.63 -21.61
N ILE A 357 12.91 19.13 -21.35
CA ILE A 357 13.81 18.61 -20.30
C ILE A 357 13.78 19.41 -18.99
N LYS A 358 12.91 20.42 -18.88
CA LYS A 358 12.75 21.20 -17.66
C LYS A 358 11.95 20.39 -16.64
N THR A 359 12.57 20.07 -15.50
CA THR A 359 11.98 19.20 -14.47
C THR A 359 11.53 19.94 -13.20
N PHE A 360 11.63 21.27 -13.17
CA PHE A 360 11.32 22.07 -11.98
C PHE A 360 10.62 23.39 -12.33
N THR A 361 9.55 23.69 -11.60
CA THR A 361 8.82 24.96 -11.66
C THR A 361 9.04 25.75 -10.36
N PRO A 362 9.58 26.99 -10.43
CA PRO A 362 9.71 27.84 -9.26
C PRO A 362 8.35 28.11 -8.60
N PHE A 363 8.37 28.25 -7.27
CA PHE A 363 7.19 28.55 -6.47
C PHE A 363 7.55 29.49 -5.33
N GLU A 364 6.54 30.18 -4.80
CA GLU A 364 6.64 30.98 -3.59
C GLU A 364 5.85 30.32 -2.48
N VAL A 365 6.39 30.31 -1.27
CA VAL A 365 5.68 29.79 -0.10
C VAL A 365 4.65 30.83 0.33
N PRO A 366 3.34 30.52 0.32
CA PRO A 366 2.32 31.47 0.76
C PRO A 366 2.40 31.73 2.26
N ASP A 367 2.01 32.93 2.69
CA ASP A 367 1.92 33.25 4.12
C ASP A 367 0.84 32.43 4.82
N GLU A 368 -0.33 32.28 4.19
CA GLU A 368 -1.46 31.51 4.70
C GLU A 368 -1.98 30.58 3.59
N ALA A 369 -2.02 29.28 3.84
CA ALA A 369 -2.54 28.31 2.89
C ALA A 369 -2.92 26.98 3.54
N ILE A 370 -3.75 26.21 2.86
CA ILE A 370 -4.01 24.81 3.17
C ILE A 370 -3.64 23.96 1.96
N GLY A 371 -3.32 22.70 2.19
CA GLY A 371 -3.06 21.74 1.13
C GLY A 371 -3.34 20.32 1.59
N CYS A 372 -3.65 19.44 0.65
CA CYS A 372 -3.69 18.00 0.88
C CYS A 372 -3.07 17.26 -0.30
N GLY A 373 -2.16 16.34 0.00
CA GLY A 373 -1.59 15.42 -0.98
C GLY A 373 -2.24 14.05 -0.82
N PHE A 374 -2.83 13.52 -1.90
CA PHE A 374 -3.35 12.16 -1.97
C PHE A 374 -2.43 11.30 -2.83
N HIS A 375 -2.09 10.14 -2.31
CA HIS A 375 -1.26 9.16 -3.00
C HIS A 375 -1.59 7.75 -2.49
N GLU A 376 -1.17 6.76 -3.28
CA GLU A 376 -1.20 5.37 -2.87
C GLU A 376 0.20 4.89 -2.53
N ALA A 377 0.50 4.77 -1.24
CA ALA A 377 1.74 4.16 -0.79
C ALA A 377 1.76 2.67 -1.16
N VAL A 378 2.93 2.01 -1.02
CA VAL A 378 3.11 0.56 -1.24
C VAL A 378 2.08 -0.30 -0.50
N ARG A 379 1.56 0.19 0.63
CA ARG A 379 0.61 -0.49 1.51
C ARG A 379 -0.83 0.03 1.42
N GLY A 380 -1.11 0.99 0.53
CA GLY A 380 -2.44 1.54 0.29
C GLY A 380 -2.52 3.04 0.58
N VAL A 381 -3.69 3.49 1.02
CA VAL A 381 -4.06 4.89 1.22
C VAL A 381 -2.99 5.72 1.96
N LEU A 382 -2.55 6.84 1.38
CA LEU A 382 -1.66 7.82 2.00
C LEU A 382 -2.11 9.26 1.70
N SER A 383 -2.35 10.03 2.76
CA SER A 383 -2.76 11.43 2.67
C SER A 383 -1.90 12.25 3.59
N HIS A 384 -1.47 13.40 3.10
CA HIS A 384 -0.78 14.40 3.90
C HIS A 384 -1.63 15.66 3.90
N HIS A 385 -2.03 16.12 5.09
CA HIS A 385 -2.82 17.32 5.25
C HIS A 385 -1.96 18.41 5.88
N LEU A 386 -1.80 19.53 5.18
CA LEU A 386 -0.92 20.65 5.52
C LEU A 386 -1.73 21.92 5.75
N VAL A 387 -1.35 22.68 6.77
CA VAL A 387 -1.78 24.05 7.02
C VAL A 387 -0.54 24.92 7.22
N ILE A 388 -0.46 26.02 6.49
CA ILE A 388 0.58 27.04 6.58
C ILE A 388 -0.05 28.29 7.19
N ARG A 389 0.60 28.84 8.24
CA ARG A 389 0.31 30.18 8.79
C ARG A 389 1.61 30.96 8.96
N LYS A 390 1.62 32.24 8.59
CA LYS A 390 2.82 33.11 8.60
C LYS A 390 4.06 32.47 7.95
N GLY A 391 3.86 31.78 6.83
CA GLY A 391 4.95 31.10 6.09
C GLY A 391 5.57 29.91 6.81
N LYS A 392 4.91 29.36 7.85
CA LYS A 392 5.35 28.22 8.64
C LYS A 392 4.29 27.13 8.67
N ILE A 393 4.71 25.88 8.85
CA ILE A 393 3.78 24.77 9.11
C ILE A 393 3.08 25.05 10.44
N ALA A 394 1.76 25.28 10.36
CA ALA A 394 0.89 25.43 11.52
C ALA A 394 0.24 24.11 11.92
N ASN A 395 -0.08 23.27 10.94
CA ASN A 395 -0.55 21.91 11.18
C ASN A 395 -0.08 20.95 10.07
N TYR A 396 0.27 19.71 10.43
CA TYR A 396 0.69 18.71 9.46
C TYR A 396 0.39 17.28 9.95
N HIS A 397 -0.49 16.59 9.24
CA HIS A 397 -0.91 15.24 9.62
C HIS A 397 -0.83 14.29 8.43
N PRO A 398 0.16 13.38 8.42
CA PRO A 398 0.17 12.27 7.48
C PRO A 398 -0.67 11.11 8.05
N TYR A 399 -1.52 10.53 7.21
CA TYR A 399 -2.26 9.29 7.50
C TYR A 399 -1.89 8.18 6.52
N PRO A 400 -0.77 7.46 6.77
CA PRO A 400 -0.38 6.29 6.01
C PRO A 400 -1.33 5.09 6.22
N PRO A 401 -1.21 4.03 5.41
CA PRO A 401 -2.18 2.94 5.40
C PRO A 401 -2.14 2.09 6.68
N THR A 402 -0.98 1.99 7.35
CA THR A 402 -0.90 1.26 8.63
C THR A 402 -1.62 1.98 9.77
N CYS A 403 -1.89 3.30 9.68
CA CYS A 403 -2.79 3.96 10.64
C CYS A 403 -4.21 3.38 10.54
N TRP A 404 -4.66 3.08 9.32
CA TRP A 404 -5.96 2.46 9.06
C TRP A 404 -5.97 1.00 9.47
N ASN A 405 -5.06 0.18 8.92
CA ASN A 405 -5.04 -1.27 9.20
C ASN A 405 -4.66 -1.60 10.65
N GLY A 406 -3.78 -0.80 11.26
CA GLY A 406 -3.39 -0.94 12.66
C GLY A 406 -4.29 -0.17 13.62
N GLY A 407 -5.39 0.39 13.13
CA GLY A 407 -6.34 1.14 13.94
C GLY A 407 -6.89 0.29 15.08
N VAL A 408 -7.05 0.90 16.25
CA VAL A 408 -7.61 0.21 17.43
C VAL A 408 -9.13 0.33 17.47
N ARG A 409 -9.74 -0.23 18.52
CA ARG A 409 -11.14 0.02 18.83
C ARG A 409 -11.38 1.51 19.01
N ASP A 410 -12.38 2.02 18.29
CA ASP A 410 -12.85 3.39 18.46
C ASP A 410 -13.75 3.52 19.70
N GLN A 411 -14.27 4.73 19.93
CA GLN A 411 -15.16 5.05 21.04
C GLN A 411 -16.49 4.27 21.04
N TRP A 412 -16.88 3.66 19.91
CA TRP A 412 -18.05 2.79 19.80
C TRP A 412 -17.68 1.30 19.88
N GLY A 413 -16.40 0.99 20.15
CA GLY A 413 -15.90 -0.37 20.30
C GLY A 413 -15.70 -1.12 18.98
N GLN A 414 -15.77 -0.45 17.81
CA GLN A 414 -15.58 -1.12 16.53
C GLN A 414 -14.10 -1.48 16.35
N PRO A 415 -13.75 -2.77 16.20
CA PRO A 415 -12.36 -3.20 16.04
C PRO A 415 -11.79 -2.74 14.70
N GLY A 416 -10.50 -2.41 14.66
CA GLY A 416 -9.84 -2.07 13.41
C GLY A 416 -9.46 -3.29 12.54
N PRO A 417 -8.95 -3.02 11.33
CA PRO A 417 -8.05 -3.85 10.55
C PRO A 417 -7.72 -5.28 10.98
N TYR A 418 -6.59 -5.31 11.68
CA TYR A 418 -5.95 -6.51 12.18
C TYR A 418 -6.83 -7.24 13.18
N GLU A 419 -7.43 -6.53 14.13
CA GLU A 419 -8.21 -7.15 15.20
C GLU A 419 -9.39 -7.96 14.65
N ASP A 420 -10.21 -7.34 13.80
CA ASP A 420 -11.36 -8.00 13.17
C ASP A 420 -10.91 -9.16 12.26
N SER A 421 -9.84 -8.98 11.47
CA SER A 421 -9.33 -10.07 10.62
C SER A 421 -8.85 -11.28 11.43
N VAL A 422 -8.23 -11.05 12.59
CA VAL A 422 -7.73 -12.11 13.48
C VAL A 422 -8.89 -12.77 14.21
N GLN A 423 -9.87 -12.00 14.67
CA GLN A 423 -11.09 -12.56 15.30
C GLN A 423 -11.86 -13.48 14.35
N ASN A 424 -11.86 -13.17 13.06
CA ASN A 424 -12.52 -13.96 12.02
C ASN A 424 -11.67 -15.14 11.51
N THR A 425 -10.42 -15.31 12.00
CA THR A 425 -9.49 -16.33 11.51
C THR A 425 -9.67 -17.66 12.26
N PRO A 426 -10.14 -18.74 11.62
CA PRO A 426 -10.06 -20.08 12.19
C PRO A 426 -8.60 -20.56 12.22
N ILE A 427 -8.29 -21.43 13.18
CA ILE A 427 -6.97 -22.04 13.34
C ILE A 427 -6.96 -23.37 12.59
N PHE A 428 -6.12 -23.45 11.55
CA PHE A 428 -5.87 -24.65 10.76
C PHE A 428 -4.53 -25.32 11.13
N GLU A 429 -3.67 -24.63 11.89
CA GLU A 429 -2.45 -25.18 12.46
C GLU A 429 -2.72 -26.52 13.19
N GLU A 430 -1.91 -27.54 12.91
CA GLU A 430 -2.03 -28.90 13.48
C GLU A 430 -1.33 -29.04 14.84
N ASN A 431 -0.75 -27.96 15.36
CA ASN A 431 -0.03 -27.95 16.64
C ASN A 431 -0.98 -27.84 17.84
N GLY A 432 -0.59 -28.48 18.95
CA GLY A 432 -1.23 -28.29 20.24
C GLY A 432 -0.76 -27.01 20.93
N PRO A 433 -1.33 -26.66 22.09
CA PRO A 433 -0.98 -25.44 22.83
C PRO A 433 0.51 -25.31 23.17
N ASP A 434 1.21 -26.43 23.41
CA ASP A 434 2.62 -26.45 23.84
C ASP A 434 3.61 -26.07 22.72
N ASN A 435 3.23 -26.24 21.46
CA ASN A 435 4.05 -25.93 20.29
C ASN A 435 3.32 -25.01 19.29
N PHE A 436 2.29 -24.32 19.75
CA PHE A 436 1.48 -23.41 18.96
C PHE A 436 2.27 -22.18 18.51
N LYS A 437 2.23 -21.91 17.21
CA LYS A 437 2.87 -20.74 16.59
C LYS A 437 1.89 -19.65 16.22
N GLY A 438 0.62 -20.00 16.02
CA GLY A 438 -0.40 -19.09 15.50
C GLY A 438 -0.14 -18.70 14.05
N ILE A 439 0.30 -19.64 13.20
CA ILE A 439 0.70 -19.34 11.82
C ILE A 439 -0.44 -18.72 11.00
N ASP A 440 -1.68 -19.15 11.22
CA ASP A 440 -2.85 -18.60 10.53
C ASP A 440 -3.10 -17.13 10.92
N ILE A 441 -2.95 -16.81 12.21
CA ILE A 441 -3.04 -15.43 12.72
C ILE A 441 -1.92 -14.58 12.10
N MET A 442 -0.71 -15.13 12.05
CA MET A 442 0.42 -14.43 11.46
C MET A 442 0.25 -14.16 9.96
N ARG A 443 -0.26 -15.13 9.20
CA ARG A 443 -0.59 -14.97 7.77
C ARG A 443 -1.69 -13.93 7.58
N ALA A 444 -2.73 -13.96 8.41
CA ALA A 444 -3.79 -12.95 8.40
C ALA A 444 -3.21 -11.53 8.57
N VAL A 445 -2.40 -11.29 9.61
CA VAL A 445 -1.80 -9.97 9.87
C VAL A 445 -0.78 -9.58 8.80
N ARG A 446 0.14 -10.48 8.42
CA ARG A 446 1.18 -10.17 7.42
C ARG A 446 0.63 -9.94 6.02
N SER A 447 -0.55 -10.47 5.69
CA SER A 447 -1.23 -10.20 4.43
C SER A 447 -1.52 -8.70 4.22
N PHE A 448 -1.65 -7.92 5.30
CA PHE A 448 -1.82 -6.46 5.25
C PHE A 448 -0.52 -5.65 5.17
N ASP A 449 0.65 -6.30 5.19
CA ASP A 449 1.96 -5.64 5.17
C ASP A 449 2.13 -4.57 6.27
N PRO A 450 2.16 -4.97 7.56
CA PRO A 450 2.23 -4.03 8.67
C PRO A 450 3.55 -3.23 8.70
N CYS A 451 3.46 -1.90 8.71
CA CYS A 451 4.59 -0.99 8.89
C CYS A 451 4.35 -0.06 10.07
N LEU A 452 4.69 -0.51 11.28
CA LEU A 452 4.41 0.24 12.52
C LEU A 452 5.06 1.63 12.61
N PRO A 453 6.25 1.91 12.04
CA PRO A 453 6.74 3.29 11.96
C PRO A 453 5.75 4.25 11.26
N CYS A 454 5.08 3.78 10.21
CA CYS A 454 4.02 4.53 9.54
C CYS A 454 2.74 4.66 10.37
N GLY A 455 2.44 3.70 11.25
CA GLY A 455 1.20 3.65 12.03
C GLY A 455 1.14 4.63 13.21
N VAL A 456 2.27 5.18 13.66
CA VAL A 456 2.35 6.07 14.83
C VAL A 456 3.08 7.38 14.52
N HIS A 457 4.05 7.35 13.59
CA HIS A 457 4.84 8.48 13.07
C HIS A 457 5.62 9.37 14.08
N MET A 458 5.25 9.45 15.37
CA MET A 458 6.03 10.17 16.39
C MET A 458 5.73 9.73 17.83
N TYR A 459 6.78 9.57 18.64
CA TYR A 459 6.73 9.57 20.11
C TYR A 459 7.90 10.41 20.62
N LEU A 460 7.61 11.60 21.11
CA LEU A 460 8.54 12.39 21.91
C LEU A 460 8.11 12.14 23.35
N GLY A 461 8.93 11.45 24.15
CA GLY A 461 8.67 11.26 25.59
C GLY A 461 8.72 12.60 26.35
N PRO A 462 9.28 12.69 27.56
CA PRO A 462 9.57 13.98 28.18
C PRO A 462 10.70 14.66 27.39
N GLY A 463 10.34 15.27 26.26
CA GLY A 463 11.27 15.80 25.28
C GLY A 463 12.13 16.92 25.85
N LYS A 464 13.37 16.99 25.39
CA LYS A 464 14.25 18.15 25.57
C LYS A 464 14.08 19.03 24.33
N GLU A 465 13.88 20.33 24.52
CA GLU A 465 13.93 21.29 23.42
C GLU A 465 15.30 21.21 22.74
N LEU A 466 15.31 20.88 21.45
CA LEU A 466 16.50 20.88 20.62
C LEU A 466 16.37 22.01 19.60
N ASN A 467 17.07 23.11 19.85
CA ASN A 467 17.24 24.17 18.86
C ASN A 467 18.28 23.71 17.83
N LEU A 468 17.82 23.03 16.79
CA LEU A 468 18.63 22.56 15.67
C LEU A 468 18.30 23.38 14.42
N GLN A 469 19.25 24.18 13.97
CA GLN A 469 19.16 24.88 12.70
C GLN A 469 19.72 23.98 11.59
N HIS A 470 18.84 23.37 10.81
CA HIS A 470 19.25 22.58 9.65
C HIS A 470 19.45 23.52 8.45
N SER A 471 20.70 23.81 8.11
CA SER A 471 21.05 24.49 6.85
C SER A 471 21.04 23.48 5.71
N PRO A 472 20.47 23.82 4.53
CA PRO A 472 20.53 22.96 3.34
C PRO A 472 21.93 22.83 2.74
N MET A 473 22.91 23.61 3.24
CA MET A 473 24.30 23.54 2.82
C MET A 473 25.07 22.55 3.69
N PHE A 474 25.59 21.48 3.07
CA PHE A 474 26.62 20.64 3.69
C PHE A 474 27.79 21.53 4.17
N GLY A 475 28.04 21.56 5.48
CA GLY A 475 29.25 22.18 6.06
C GLY A 475 29.06 23.45 6.88
N HIS A 476 27.85 23.93 7.13
CA HIS A 476 27.67 24.97 8.15
C HIS A 476 27.53 24.32 9.53
N GLN A 477 28.66 24.13 10.21
CA GLN A 477 28.66 23.91 11.66
C GLN A 477 28.48 25.27 12.33
N ALA A 478 27.42 25.41 13.12
CA ALA A 478 27.31 26.44 14.15
C ALA A 478 27.80 25.86 15.48
#